data_AF-A0A7Y7WN99-F1
#
_entry.id   AF-A0A7Y7WN99-F1
#
_cell.length_a   1.000
_cell.length_b   1.000
_cell.length_c   1.000
_cell.angle_alpha   90.00
_cell.angle_beta   90.00
_cell.angle_gamma   90.00
#
_symmetry.space_group_name_H-M   'P 1'
#
loop_
_entity.id
_entity.type
_entity.pdbx_description
1 polymer ?
#
loop_
_entity_poly.entity_id
_entity_poly.type
_entity_poly.pdbx_seq_one_letter_code
_entity_poly.pdbx_strand_id
1 'polypeptide(L)'
;MGYDLTEGQLNAPVEFSAVDGLSTHLGIALPKSYIDFLKEHDGGEGFIGDNYIIFWKTEELADFNREYEVETYAPGIFLFASNGGGEAYGFDTQDAAMPIVRIPFIGMSRQYAISVARDIPDLFARLADRNE
;
A
#
# COMPACT_ATOMS: atom_id res chain seq x y z
N MET A 1 -14.63 8.20 -7.80
CA MET A 1 -14.81 6.81 -7.35
C MET A 1 -14.50 6.82 -5.87
N GLY A 2 -15.39 6.29 -5.04
CA GLY A 2 -15.17 6.20 -3.59
C GLY A 2 -14.22 5.05 -3.27
N TYR A 3 -13.61 5.10 -2.09
CA TYR A 3 -12.85 3.98 -1.51
C TYR A 3 -13.81 3.15 -0.66
N ASP A 4 -14.48 2.20 -1.30
CA ASP A 4 -15.53 1.41 -0.66
C ASP A 4 -14.98 0.02 -0.25
N LEU A 5 -15.19 -0.33 1.02
CA LEU A 5 -14.99 -1.68 1.54
C LEU A 5 -16.35 -2.39 1.58
N THR A 6 -16.39 -3.65 1.13
CA THR A 6 -17.57 -4.52 1.24
C THR A 6 -17.86 -4.88 2.70
N GLU A 7 -16.80 -5.09 3.49
CA GLU A 7 -16.85 -5.29 4.94
C GLU A 7 -15.59 -4.65 5.56
N GLY A 8 -15.68 -4.12 6.78
CA GLY A 8 -14.55 -3.49 7.49
C GLY A 8 -14.68 -1.97 7.57
N GLN A 9 -13.56 -1.30 7.85
CA GLN A 9 -13.54 0.14 8.10
C GLN A 9 -12.22 0.78 7.67
N LEU A 10 -12.32 1.87 6.90
CA LEU A 10 -11.24 2.82 6.69
C LEU A 10 -11.14 3.76 7.89
N ASN A 11 -9.91 4.06 8.29
CA ASN A 11 -9.66 4.96 9.42
C ASN A 11 -10.06 6.39 9.06
N ALA A 12 -10.27 7.20 10.09
CA ALA A 12 -10.42 8.64 9.90
C ALA A 12 -9.13 9.25 9.33
N PRO A 13 -9.21 10.40 8.63
CA PRO A 13 -8.04 11.17 8.24
C PRO A 13 -7.10 11.44 9.42
N VAL A 14 -5.80 11.42 9.17
CA VAL A 14 -4.80 11.98 10.08
C VAL A 14 -4.57 13.46 9.79
N GLU A 15 -4.04 14.21 10.77
CA GLU A 15 -3.66 15.60 10.61
C GLU A 15 -2.78 15.81 9.35
N PHE A 16 -3.08 16.84 8.56
CA PHE A 16 -2.40 17.14 7.28
C PHE A 16 -0.87 17.16 7.41
N SER A 17 -0.35 17.59 8.55
CA SER A 17 1.09 17.66 8.83
C SER A 17 1.80 16.30 8.82
N ALA A 18 1.10 15.21 9.20
CA ALA A 18 1.67 13.87 9.20
C ALA A 18 1.89 13.36 7.76
N VAL A 19 0.92 13.57 6.88
CA VAL A 19 0.99 13.12 5.49
C VAL A 19 1.93 14.00 4.65
N ASP A 20 1.90 15.32 4.83
CA ASP A 20 2.78 16.24 4.06
C ASP A 20 4.27 16.03 4.41
N GLY A 21 4.58 15.57 5.62
CA GLY A 21 5.95 15.20 6.04
C GLY A 21 6.39 13.81 5.59
N LEU A 22 5.45 12.94 5.20
CA LEU A 22 5.70 11.51 4.97
C LEU A 22 6.77 11.25 3.91
N SER A 23 6.64 11.86 2.73
CA SER A 23 7.61 11.65 1.64
C SER A 23 9.02 12.11 2.03
N THR A 24 9.13 13.19 2.82
CA THR A 24 10.41 13.68 3.34
C THR A 24 11.00 12.71 4.36
N HIS A 25 10.17 12.22 5.28
CA HIS A 25 10.59 11.28 6.32
C HIS A 25 11.08 9.95 5.73
N LEU A 26 10.38 9.44 4.72
CA LEU A 26 10.73 8.20 4.02
C LEU A 26 11.86 8.37 3.01
N GLY A 27 12.18 9.60 2.61
CA GLY A 27 13.15 9.87 1.55
C GLY A 27 12.69 9.45 0.15
N ILE A 28 11.38 9.22 -0.05
CA ILE A 28 10.78 8.75 -1.30
C ILE A 28 9.55 9.61 -1.60
N ALA A 29 9.43 10.08 -2.84
CA ALA A 29 8.24 10.78 -3.31
C ALA A 29 7.14 9.76 -3.67
N LEU A 30 6.12 9.64 -2.82
CA LEU A 30 5.03 8.68 -3.03
C LEU A 30 4.02 9.18 -4.08
N PRO A 31 3.29 8.27 -4.77
CA PRO A 31 2.29 8.66 -5.76
C PRO A 31 1.19 9.56 -5.17
N LYS A 32 0.77 10.56 -5.94
CA LYS A 32 -0.27 11.52 -5.50
C LYS A 32 -1.56 10.81 -5.05
N SER A 33 -1.99 9.77 -5.77
CA SER A 33 -3.20 9.01 -5.44
C SER A 33 -3.14 8.37 -4.05
N TYR A 34 -1.95 7.94 -3.62
CA TYR A 34 -1.75 7.38 -2.29
C TYR A 34 -1.72 8.45 -1.21
N ILE A 35 -1.09 9.60 -1.49
CA ILE A 35 -1.13 10.75 -0.58
C ILE A 35 -2.56 11.27 -0.39
N ASP A 36 -3.34 11.35 -1.48
CA ASP A 36 -4.75 11.73 -1.42
C ASP A 36 -5.56 10.71 -0.60
N PHE A 37 -5.31 9.41 -0.80
CA PHE A 37 -5.93 8.34 -0.01
C PHE A 37 -5.63 8.51 1.48
N LEU A 38 -4.37 8.70 1.89
CA LEU A 38 -4.00 8.90 3.30
C LEU A 38 -4.61 10.16 3.93
N LYS A 39 -4.83 11.21 3.12
CA LYS A 39 -5.52 12.45 3.58
C LYS A 39 -7.02 12.24 3.82
N GLU A 40 -7.62 11.24 3.20
CA GLU A 40 -9.02 10.88 3.41
C GLU A 40 -9.16 9.73 4.43
N HIS A 41 -8.19 8.83 4.48
CA HIS A 41 -8.19 7.58 5.24
C HIS A 41 -6.77 7.19 5.67
N ASP A 42 -6.44 7.37 6.95
CA ASP A 42 -5.11 6.98 7.47
C ASP A 42 -5.04 5.47 7.76
N GLY A 43 -5.03 4.68 6.70
CA GLY A 43 -5.10 3.23 6.74
C GLY A 43 -6.50 2.71 6.99
N GLY A 44 -6.58 1.47 7.48
CA GLY A 44 -7.83 0.76 7.74
C GLY A 44 -7.77 -0.67 7.22
N GLU A 45 -8.81 -1.43 7.48
CA GLU A 45 -8.83 -2.85 7.11
C GLU A 45 -10.23 -3.32 6.72
N GLY A 46 -10.26 -4.33 5.87
CA GLY A 46 -11.52 -4.93 5.44
C GLY A 46 -11.41 -5.68 4.13
N PHE A 47 -12.56 -5.97 3.57
CA PHE A 47 -12.72 -6.66 2.31
C PHE A 47 -13.08 -5.68 1.20
N ILE A 48 -12.43 -5.82 0.04
CA ILE A 48 -12.84 -5.20 -1.22
C ILE A 48 -13.24 -6.36 -2.14
N GLY A 49 -14.55 -6.52 -2.38
CA GLY A 49 -15.06 -7.79 -2.92
C GLY A 49 -14.77 -8.92 -1.93
N ASP A 50 -14.15 -10.00 -2.41
CA ASP A 50 -13.71 -11.13 -1.57
C ASP A 50 -12.26 -11.00 -1.09
N ASN A 51 -11.57 -9.90 -1.42
CA ASN A 51 -10.15 -9.70 -1.12
C ASN A 51 -9.97 -8.92 0.18
N TYR A 52 -9.37 -9.56 1.20
CA TYR A 52 -9.00 -8.88 2.44
C TYR A 52 -7.74 -8.02 2.24
N ILE A 53 -7.76 -6.82 2.80
CA ILE A 53 -6.63 -5.88 2.78
C ILE A 53 -6.54 -5.11 4.10
N ILE A 54 -5.31 -4.89 4.55
CA ILE A 54 -4.94 -4.04 5.67
C ILE A 54 -4.06 -2.93 5.12
N PHE A 55 -4.57 -1.71 5.06
CA PHE A 55 -3.79 -0.51 4.78
C PHE A 55 -3.14 -0.02 6.06
N TRP A 56 -1.82 0.13 6.04
CA TRP A 56 -1.06 0.59 7.21
C TRP A 56 -1.23 2.09 7.41
N LYS A 57 -1.19 2.51 8.67
CA LYS A 57 -1.23 3.94 9.02
C LYS A 57 0.06 4.62 8.60
N THR A 58 -0.03 5.91 8.36
CA THR A 58 1.10 6.78 8.03
C THR A 58 2.28 6.60 8.98
N GLU A 59 2.01 6.48 10.28
CA GLU A 59 3.03 6.30 11.32
C GLU A 59 3.69 4.91 11.31
N GLU A 60 3.00 3.89 10.81
CA GLU A 60 3.47 2.50 10.78
C GLU A 60 4.32 2.21 9.55
N LEU A 61 4.18 3.00 8.48
CA LEU A 61 4.83 2.75 7.19
C LEU A 61 6.36 2.62 7.29
N ALA A 62 7.01 3.56 7.99
CA ALA A 62 8.46 3.56 8.15
C ALA A 62 8.93 2.37 9.00
N ASP A 63 8.19 2.07 10.06
CA ASP A 63 8.51 0.97 10.98
C ASP A 63 8.36 -0.38 10.31
N PHE A 64 7.25 -0.63 9.61
CA PHE A 64 7.03 -1.89 8.90
C PHE A 64 8.03 -2.10 7.76
N ASN A 65 8.34 -1.08 6.94
CA ASN A 65 9.36 -1.26 5.89
C ASN A 65 10.75 -1.57 6.47
N ARG A 66 11.08 -1.03 7.66
CA ARG A 66 12.32 -1.35 8.38
C ARG A 66 12.29 -2.74 8.99
N GLU A 67 11.20 -3.11 9.67
CA GLU A 67 11.06 -4.39 10.38
C GLU A 67 10.97 -5.59 9.44
N TYR A 68 10.33 -5.42 8.28
CA TYR A 68 10.34 -6.43 7.21
C TYR A 68 11.65 -6.42 6.39
N GLU A 69 12.60 -5.53 6.73
CA GLU A 69 13.88 -5.36 6.04
C GLU A 69 13.72 -5.22 4.51
N VAL A 70 12.71 -4.46 4.07
CA VAL A 70 12.30 -4.40 2.65
C VAL A 70 13.46 -3.95 1.76
N GLU A 71 14.23 -2.95 2.20
CA GLU A 71 15.39 -2.47 1.46
C GLU A 71 16.49 -3.54 1.29
N THR A 72 16.61 -4.47 2.24
CA THR A 72 17.56 -5.59 2.16
C THR A 72 17.08 -6.66 1.17
N TYR A 73 15.81 -7.05 1.26
CA TYR A 73 15.29 -8.20 0.52
C TYR A 73 14.71 -7.85 -0.85
N ALA A 74 14.00 -6.73 -0.95
CA ALA A 74 13.40 -6.22 -2.17
C ALA A 74 13.72 -4.72 -2.35
N PRO A 75 15.00 -4.37 -2.57
CA PRO A 75 15.41 -2.97 -2.78
C PRO A 75 14.61 -2.33 -3.92
N GLY A 76 14.14 -1.11 -3.69
CA GLY A 76 13.26 -0.42 -4.62
C GLY A 76 11.78 -0.78 -4.53
N ILE A 77 11.36 -1.56 -3.51
CA ILE A 77 9.96 -1.72 -3.16
C ILE A 77 9.67 -0.93 -1.89
N PHE A 78 8.51 -0.25 -1.85
CA PHE A 78 8.00 0.38 -0.64
C PHE A 78 6.62 -0.18 -0.30
N LEU A 79 6.51 -0.90 0.81
CA LEU A 79 5.27 -1.56 1.24
C LEU A 79 4.33 -0.57 1.94
N PHE A 80 3.02 -0.74 1.73
CA PHE A 80 1.99 0.10 2.36
C PHE A 80 0.74 -0.65 2.82
N ALA A 81 0.59 -1.92 2.44
CA ALA A 81 -0.56 -2.73 2.83
C ALA A 81 -0.22 -4.24 2.82
N SER A 82 -1.12 -5.04 3.37
CA SER A 82 -1.02 -6.50 3.42
C SER A 82 -2.38 -7.15 3.11
N ASN A 83 -2.39 -8.37 2.59
CA ASN A 83 -3.62 -9.16 2.46
C ASN A 83 -4.01 -9.89 3.77
N GLY A 84 -3.39 -9.54 4.90
CA GLY A 84 -3.59 -10.23 6.19
C GLY A 84 -2.98 -11.64 6.24
N GLY A 85 -2.29 -12.06 5.18
CA GLY A 85 -1.66 -13.37 5.03
C GLY A 85 -0.21 -13.26 4.60
N GLY A 86 0.16 -14.04 3.58
CA GLY A 86 1.56 -14.18 3.16
C GLY A 86 2.07 -13.12 2.19
N GLU A 87 1.26 -12.14 1.80
CA GLU A 87 1.63 -11.15 0.78
C GLU A 87 1.41 -9.70 1.24
N ALA A 88 2.30 -8.83 0.78
CA ALA A 88 2.23 -7.39 0.94
C ALA A 88 1.88 -6.70 -0.39
N TYR A 89 1.32 -5.51 -0.31
CA TYR A 89 1.21 -4.56 -1.40
C TYR A 89 2.20 -3.41 -1.20
N GLY A 90 2.80 -2.96 -2.28
CA GLY A 90 3.78 -1.88 -2.27
C GLY A 90 3.87 -1.14 -3.60
N PHE A 91 4.69 -0.10 -3.66
CA PHE A 91 5.07 0.59 -4.88
C PHE A 91 6.43 0.10 -5.36
N ASP A 92 6.58 -0.13 -6.66
CA ASP A 92 7.90 -0.31 -7.28
C ASP A 92 8.52 1.06 -7.57
N THR A 93 9.42 1.49 -6.69
CA THR A 93 10.03 2.83 -6.71
C THR A 93 11.15 2.96 -7.76
N GLN A 94 11.55 1.86 -8.39
CA GLN A 94 12.50 1.85 -9.51
C GLN A 94 11.82 2.16 -10.85
N ASP A 95 10.49 2.04 -10.93
CA ASP A 95 9.71 2.44 -12.10
C ASP A 95 9.19 3.87 -11.91
N ALA A 96 9.36 4.70 -12.93
CA ALA A 96 8.89 6.09 -12.92
C ALA A 96 7.36 6.22 -12.73
N ALA A 97 6.59 5.21 -13.15
CA ALA A 97 5.15 5.17 -12.95
C ALA A 97 4.74 4.73 -11.53
N MET A 98 5.67 4.15 -10.75
CA MET A 98 5.44 3.60 -9.41
C MET A 98 4.16 2.73 -9.33
N PRO A 99 4.05 1.67 -10.14
CA PRO A 99 2.87 0.80 -10.09
C PRO A 99 2.76 0.11 -8.73
N ILE A 100 1.54 -0.25 -8.36
CA ILE A 100 1.29 -1.07 -7.18
C ILE A 100 1.61 -2.51 -7.54
N VAL A 101 2.44 -3.13 -6.71
CA VAL A 101 2.85 -4.52 -6.81
C VAL A 101 2.37 -5.31 -5.60
N ARG A 102 2.19 -6.62 -5.80
CA ARG A 102 2.03 -7.61 -4.73
C ARG A 102 3.31 -8.44 -4.62
N ILE A 103 3.76 -8.71 -3.41
CA ILE A 103 5.02 -9.42 -3.14
C ILE A 103 4.88 -10.33 -1.91
N PRO A 104 5.44 -11.56 -1.91
CA PRO A 104 5.39 -12.42 -0.73
C PRO A 104 6.30 -11.91 0.40
N PHE A 105 5.87 -12.07 1.65
CA PHE A 105 6.72 -11.82 2.82
C PHE A 105 7.84 -12.85 2.95
N ILE A 106 7.52 -14.13 2.74
CA ILE A 106 8.49 -15.23 2.82
C ILE A 106 9.22 -15.34 1.49
N GLY A 107 10.55 -15.24 1.53
CA GLY A 107 11.36 -15.21 0.31
C GLY A 107 11.22 -13.90 -0.45
N MET A 108 10.86 -12.80 0.25
CA MET A 108 10.70 -11.47 -0.32
C MET A 108 11.86 -11.14 -1.25
N SER A 109 11.53 -10.78 -2.48
CA SER A 109 12.50 -10.32 -3.48
C SER A 109 11.77 -9.56 -4.57
N ARG A 110 12.37 -8.46 -5.03
CA ARG A 110 11.78 -7.63 -6.09
C ARG A 110 11.47 -8.44 -7.36
N GLN A 111 12.23 -9.49 -7.66
CA GLN A 111 11.95 -10.37 -8.82
C GLN A 111 10.59 -11.10 -8.75
N TYR A 112 10.03 -11.24 -7.54
CA TYR A 112 8.73 -11.87 -7.31
C TYR A 112 7.61 -10.84 -7.15
N ALA A 113 7.90 -9.55 -7.30
CA ALA A 113 6.89 -8.50 -7.29
C ALA A 113 6.05 -8.59 -8.58
N ILE A 114 4.73 -8.64 -8.43
CA ILE A 114 3.77 -8.71 -9.54
C ILE A 114 2.98 -7.41 -9.56
N SER A 115 3.01 -6.66 -10.66
CA SER A 115 2.16 -5.47 -10.81
C SER A 115 0.69 -5.88 -10.85
N VAL A 116 -0.11 -5.27 -9.95
CA VAL A 116 -1.53 -5.56 -9.78
C VAL A 116 -2.43 -4.36 -10.08
N ALA A 117 -1.91 -3.15 -9.94
CA ALA A 117 -2.64 -1.92 -10.20
C ALA A 117 -1.72 -0.75 -10.54
N ARG A 118 -2.27 0.28 -11.18
CA ARG A 118 -1.52 1.49 -11.57
C ARG A 118 -1.50 2.56 -10.49
N ASP A 119 -2.55 2.62 -9.67
CA ASP A 119 -2.75 3.58 -8.59
C ASP A 119 -3.80 3.04 -7.59
N ILE A 120 -4.08 3.79 -6.51
CA ILE A 120 -5.03 3.36 -5.48
C ILE A 120 -6.45 3.15 -6.04
N PRO A 121 -7.04 4.07 -6.84
CA PRO A 121 -8.35 3.81 -7.46
C PRO A 121 -8.38 2.54 -8.32
N ASP A 122 -7.34 2.30 -9.14
CA ASP A 122 -7.22 1.08 -9.95
C ASP A 122 -7.08 -0.15 -9.04
N LEU A 123 -6.37 -0.06 -7.89
CA LEU A 123 -6.29 -1.17 -6.92
C LEU A 123 -7.66 -1.56 -6.38
N PHE A 124 -8.46 -0.59 -5.93
CA PHE A 124 -9.81 -0.85 -5.44
C PHE A 124 -10.68 -1.52 -6.53
N ALA A 125 -10.64 -1.01 -7.77
CA ALA A 125 -11.36 -1.61 -8.89
C ALA A 125 -10.91 -3.06 -9.16
N ARG A 126 -9.60 -3.31 -9.16
CA ARG A 126 -9.02 -4.64 -9.42
C ARG A 126 -9.35 -5.66 -8.34
N LEU A 127 -9.39 -5.23 -7.08
CA LEU A 127 -9.77 -6.10 -5.95
C LEU A 127 -11.27 -6.36 -5.92
N ALA A 128 -12.10 -5.39 -6.32
CA ALA A 128 -13.56 -5.58 -6.39
C ALA A 128 -13.99 -6.52 -7.52
N ASP A 129 -13.29 -6.49 -8.67
CA ASP A 129 -13.65 -7.28 -9.85
C ASP A 129 -13.07 -8.72 -9.84
N ARG A 130 -12.04 -8.97 -9.03
CA ARG A 130 -11.39 -10.30 -8.96
C ARG A 130 -12.20 -11.26 -8.09
N ASN A 131 -13.14 -11.95 -8.74
CA ASN A 131 -13.49 -13.32 -8.37
C ASN A 131 -12.40 -14.22 -8.99
N GLU A 132 -11.50 -14.77 -8.18
CA GLU A 132 -10.63 -15.87 -8.66
C GLU A 132 -11.45 -17.11 -9.06
#